data_AF-A0A8T3X954-F1
#
_entry.id   AF-A0A8T3X954-F1
#
_cell.length_a   1.000
_cell.length_b   1.000
_cell.length_c   1.000
_cell.angle_alpha   90.00
_cell.angle_beta   90.00
_cell.angle_gamma   90.00
#
_symmetry.space_group_name_H-M   'P 1'
#
loop_
_entity.id
_entity.type
_entity.pdbx_description
1 polymer ?
#
loop_
_entity_poly.entity_id
_entity_poly.type
_entity_poly.pdbx_seq_one_letter_code
_entity_poly.pdbx_strand_id
1 'polypeptide(L)'
;MRKSCQSCKGQWFIISAVMISGVFLVISSMMRISFGVDASDVGRRNEYFYFNNILEQQGNVEAKCMSGEGDFARDMGEFERFSRQFAESRGYFFFMNYTISGCDAQSFGLMIASEKGMLYRNVDPDELIPGII
;
A
#
# COMPACT_ATOMS: atom_id res chain seq x y z
N MET A 1 -8.96 34.51 68.21
CA MET A 1 -7.80 34.20 67.35
C MET A 1 -8.21 33.16 66.29
N ARG A 2 -8.51 33.58 65.06
CA ARG A 2 -8.80 32.65 63.96
C ARG A 2 -7.49 32.39 63.21
N LYS A 3 -6.91 31.20 63.38
CA LYS A 3 -5.74 30.77 62.61
C LYS A 3 -6.17 30.58 61.15
N SER A 4 -5.65 31.40 60.25
CA SER A 4 -5.85 31.24 58.81
C SER A 4 -5.14 29.96 58.36
N CYS A 5 -5.92 28.97 57.90
CA CYS A 5 -5.39 27.76 57.29
C CYS A 5 -4.90 28.07 55.87
N GLN A 6 -3.71 28.67 55.76
CA GLN A 6 -3.05 28.96 54.47
C GLN A 6 -2.72 27.65 53.71
N SER A 7 -2.52 26.55 54.44
CA SER A 7 -2.24 25.21 53.91
C SER A 7 -3.43 24.58 53.14
N CYS A 8 -4.67 24.90 53.51
CA CYS A 8 -5.84 24.38 52.82
C CYS A 8 -5.97 24.90 51.37
N LYS A 9 -5.50 26.11 51.05
CA LYS A 9 -5.61 26.68 49.70
C LYS A 9 -4.68 26.00 48.69
N GLY A 10 -3.51 25.55 49.12
CA GLY A 10 -2.54 24.87 48.26
C GLY A 10 -3.00 23.46 47.85
N GLN A 11 -3.68 22.74 48.74
CA GLN A 11 -4.21 21.40 48.45
C GLN A 11 -5.25 21.42 47.33
N TRP A 12 -6.15 22.40 47.32
CA TRP A 12 -7.14 22.54 46.24
C TRP A 12 -6.51 22.83 44.87
N PHE A 13 -5.37 23.56 44.85
CA PHE A 13 -4.64 23.85 43.62
C PHE A 13 -3.97 22.60 43.03
N ILE A 14 -3.41 21.74 43.89
CA ILE A 14 -2.80 20.48 43.44
C ILE A 14 -3.89 19.54 42.90
N ILE A 15 -5.03 19.46 43.57
CA ILE A 15 -6.15 18.61 43.13
C ILE A 15 -6.71 19.10 41.79
N SER A 16 -6.89 20.42 41.60
CA SER A 16 -7.37 20.95 40.33
C SER A 16 -6.38 20.75 39.19
N ALA A 17 -5.07 20.92 39.45
CA ALA A 17 -4.04 20.67 38.46
C ALA A 17 -4.02 19.20 37.99
N VAL A 18 -4.12 18.25 38.91
CA VAL A 18 -4.16 16.81 38.59
C VAL A 18 -5.40 16.47 37.77
N MET A 19 -6.57 17.04 38.11
CA MET A 19 -7.80 16.82 37.34
C MET A 19 -7.71 17.36 35.92
N ILE A 20 -7.16 18.57 35.74
CA ILE A 20 -6.98 19.18 34.42
C ILE A 20 -6.00 18.37 33.58
N SER A 21 -4.87 17.95 34.15
CA SER A 21 -3.91 17.08 33.47
C SER A 21 -4.53 15.73 33.07
N GLY A 22 -5.37 15.15 33.92
CA GLY A 22 -6.11 13.92 33.62
C GLY A 22 -7.06 14.07 32.43
N VAL A 23 -7.84 15.16 32.39
CA VAL A 23 -8.73 15.47 31.26
C VAL A 23 -7.93 15.65 29.96
N PHE A 24 -6.81 16.37 30.01
CA PHE A 24 -5.93 16.53 28.85
C PHE A 24 -5.35 15.19 28.37
N LEU A 25 -5.01 14.28 29.28
CA LEU A 25 -4.50 12.95 28.96
C LEU A 25 -5.57 12.09 28.26
N VAL A 26 -6.82 12.14 28.73
CA VAL A 26 -7.94 11.45 28.11
C VAL A 26 -8.21 11.98 26.70
N ILE A 27 -8.23 13.31 26.54
CA ILE A 27 -8.42 13.95 25.23
C ILE A 27 -7.26 13.60 24.29
N SER A 28 -6.02 13.63 24.77
CA SER A 28 -4.83 13.25 23.99
C SER A 28 -4.88 11.78 23.58
N SER A 29 -5.33 10.89 24.48
CA SER A 29 -5.52 9.47 24.19
C SER A 29 -6.61 9.23 23.16
N MET A 30 -7.75 9.94 23.25
CA MET A 30 -8.83 9.85 22.26
C MET A 30 -8.39 10.38 20.90
N MET A 31 -7.63 11.48 20.85
CA MET A 31 -7.07 11.99 19.60
C MET A 31 -6.09 10.99 18.98
N ARG A 32 -5.24 10.31 19.77
CA ARG A 32 -4.33 9.27 19.26
C ARG A 32 -5.05 8.13 18.55
N ILE A 33 -6.20 7.70 19.07
CA ILE A 33 -7.01 6.63 18.47
C ILE A 33 -7.61 7.10 17.13
N SER A 34 -8.04 8.36 17.03
CA SER A 34 -8.64 8.91 15.80
C SER A 34 -7.62 9.32 14.73
N PHE A 35 -6.40 9.71 15.12
CA PHE A 35 -5.33 10.10 14.18
C PHE A 35 -4.43 8.93 13.75
N GLY A 36 -4.62 7.73 14.33
CA GLY A 36 -4.16 6.49 13.73
C GLY A 36 -4.99 6.15 12.50
N VAL A 37 -5.02 7.03 11.50
CA VAL A 37 -5.56 6.68 10.18
C VAL A 37 -4.66 5.58 9.67
N ASP A 38 -5.19 4.37 9.64
CA ASP A 38 -4.51 3.20 9.12
C ASP A 38 -4.32 3.38 7.61
N ALA A 39 -3.22 4.05 7.23
CA ALA A 39 -2.87 4.33 5.85
C ALA A 39 -2.46 3.06 5.08
N SER A 40 -2.41 1.90 5.75
CA SER A 40 -2.18 0.61 5.11
C SER A 40 -3.34 0.25 4.16
N ASP A 41 -4.59 0.54 4.54
CA ASP A 41 -5.78 0.18 3.77
C ASP A 41 -5.96 1.06 2.51
N VAL A 42 -5.55 2.33 2.59
CA VAL A 42 -5.46 3.22 1.42
C VAL A 42 -4.31 2.78 0.50
N GLY A 43 -3.20 2.32 1.08
CA GLY A 43 -2.06 1.75 0.34
C GLY A 43 -2.44 0.51 -0.46
N ARG A 44 -3.12 -0.47 0.18
CA ARG A 44 -3.61 -1.68 -0.47
C ARG A 44 -4.56 -1.37 -1.63
N ARG A 45 -5.50 -0.43 -1.45
CA ARG A 45 -6.42 -0.04 -2.53
C ARG A 45 -5.70 0.49 -3.77
N ASN A 46 -4.61 1.24 -3.59
CA ASN A 46 -3.80 1.71 -4.71
C ASN A 46 -3.07 0.57 -5.42
N GLU A 47 -2.50 -0.38 -4.67
CA GLU A 47 -1.81 -1.55 -5.25
C GLU A 47 -2.73 -2.41 -6.12
N TYR A 48 -3.94 -2.70 -5.64
CA TYR A 48 -4.96 -3.41 -6.43
C TYR A 48 -5.35 -2.64 -7.70
N PHE A 49 -5.51 -1.32 -7.61
CA PHE A 49 -5.82 -0.49 -8.77
C PHE A 49 -4.71 -0.57 -9.83
N TYR A 50 -3.44 -0.45 -9.43
CA TYR A 50 -2.31 -0.53 -10.37
C TYR A 50 -2.16 -1.93 -10.96
N PHE A 51 -2.30 -2.97 -10.15
CA PHE A 51 -2.23 -4.35 -10.62
C PHE A 51 -3.32 -4.64 -11.67
N ASN A 52 -4.56 -4.21 -11.43
CA ASN A 52 -5.65 -4.37 -12.39
C ASN A 52 -5.43 -3.56 -13.67
N ASN A 53 -4.89 -2.34 -13.56
CA ASN A 53 -4.57 -1.52 -14.74
C ASN A 53 -3.49 -2.20 -15.60
N ILE A 54 -2.46 -2.79 -14.99
CA ILE A 54 -1.43 -3.54 -15.72
C ILE A 54 -2.06 -4.73 -16.46
N LEU A 55 -2.98 -5.47 -15.83
CA LEU A 55 -3.70 -6.55 -16.49
C LEU A 55 -4.59 -6.06 -17.65
N GLU A 56 -5.27 -4.93 -17.47
CA GLU A 56 -6.10 -4.35 -18.54
C GLU A 56 -5.25 -3.89 -19.73
N GLN A 57 -4.10 -3.28 -19.48
CA GLN A 57 -3.18 -2.84 -20.53
C GLN A 57 -2.55 -4.02 -21.28
N GLN A 58 -2.26 -5.13 -20.60
CA GLN A 58 -1.83 -6.36 -21.28
C GLN A 58 -2.90 -6.86 -22.26
N GLY A 59 -4.18 -6.89 -21.86
CA GLY A 59 -5.28 -7.24 -22.76
C GLY A 59 -5.43 -6.28 -23.95
N ASN A 60 -5.11 -4.99 -23.77
CA ASN A 60 -5.10 -4.02 -24.88
C ASN A 60 -3.98 -4.28 -25.89
N VAL A 61 -2.80 -4.71 -25.43
CA VAL A 61 -1.68 -5.07 -26.32
C VAL A 61 -2.03 -6.33 -27.14
N GLU A 62 -2.67 -7.31 -26.52
CA GLU A 62 -3.19 -8.50 -27.22
C GLU A 62 -4.25 -8.14 -28.26
N ALA A 63 -5.22 -7.30 -27.88
CA ALA A 63 -6.27 -6.84 -28.80
C ALA A 63 -5.70 -6.11 -30.03
N LYS A 64 -4.65 -5.30 -29.85
CA LYS A 64 -3.95 -4.62 -30.96
C LYS A 64 -3.25 -5.58 -31.91
N CYS A 65 -2.64 -6.65 -31.38
CA CYS A 65 -2.07 -7.67 -32.26
C CYS A 65 -3.17 -8.39 -33.04
N MET A 66 -4.29 -8.74 -32.38
CA MET A 66 -5.41 -9.41 -33.04
C MET A 66 -6.05 -8.55 -34.13
N SER A 67 -6.04 -7.22 -34.01
CA SER A 67 -6.49 -6.31 -35.06
C SER A 67 -5.48 -6.12 -36.20
N GLY A 68 -4.29 -6.71 -36.10
CA GLY A 68 -3.20 -6.54 -37.06
C GLY A 68 -2.51 -5.18 -36.98
N GLU A 69 -2.77 -4.42 -35.91
CA GLU A 69 -2.19 -3.10 -35.67
C GLU A 69 -1.01 -3.22 -34.71
N GLY A 70 0.16 -3.62 -35.21
CA GLY A 70 1.42 -3.52 -34.47
C GLY A 70 2.24 -4.79 -34.44
N ASP A 71 3.36 -4.70 -33.73
CA ASP A 71 4.27 -5.81 -33.47
C ASP A 71 4.13 -6.17 -31.99
N PHE A 72 3.43 -7.26 -31.72
CA PHE A 72 3.12 -7.71 -30.36
C PHE A 72 4.36 -7.91 -29.50
N ALA A 73 5.45 -8.42 -30.08
CA ALA A 73 6.67 -8.63 -29.33
C ALA A 73 7.31 -7.32 -28.91
N ARG A 74 7.31 -6.31 -29.79
CA ARG A 74 7.78 -4.97 -29.46
C ARG A 74 6.87 -4.30 -28.42
N ASP A 75 5.56 -4.36 -28.62
CA ASP A 75 4.59 -3.68 -27.77
C ASP A 75 4.54 -4.30 -26.36
N MET A 76 4.66 -5.64 -26.25
CA MET A 76 4.82 -6.32 -24.96
C MET A 76 6.15 -6.00 -24.27
N GLY A 77 7.24 -5.85 -25.02
CA GLY A 77 8.53 -5.44 -24.46
C GLY A 77 8.51 -3.99 -23.95
N GLU A 78 7.83 -3.07 -24.66
CA GLU A 78 7.62 -1.70 -24.19
C GLU A 78 6.73 -1.67 -22.95
N PHE A 79 5.66 -2.46 -22.94
CA PHE A 79 4.77 -2.63 -21.80
C PHE A 79 5.52 -3.14 -20.56
N GLU A 80 6.32 -4.21 -20.69
CA GLU A 80 7.16 -4.72 -19.60
C GLU A 80 8.05 -3.62 -19.02
N ARG A 81 8.76 -2.90 -19.89
CA ARG A 81 9.71 -1.88 -19.47
C ARG A 81 9.00 -0.75 -18.74
N PHE A 82 7.84 -0.31 -19.24
CA PHE A 82 7.04 0.73 -18.62
C PHE A 82 6.50 0.30 -17.26
N SER A 83 5.91 -0.89 -17.17
CA SER A 83 5.36 -1.43 -15.92
C SER A 83 6.45 -1.64 -14.86
N ARG A 84 7.62 -2.13 -15.27
CA ARG A 84 8.79 -2.27 -14.40
C ARG A 84 9.27 -0.92 -13.87
N GLN A 85 9.50 0.06 -14.74
CA GLN A 85 9.92 1.41 -14.32
C GLN A 85 8.89 2.07 -13.40
N PHE A 86 7.60 1.90 -13.69
CA PHE A 86 6.53 2.41 -12.85
C PHE A 86 6.56 1.76 -11.45
N ALA A 87 6.68 0.44 -11.37
CA ALA A 87 6.73 -0.28 -10.10
C ALA A 87 7.96 0.10 -9.27
N GLU A 88 9.14 0.17 -9.90
CA GLU A 88 10.39 0.62 -9.26
C GLU A 88 10.27 2.05 -8.72
N SER A 89 9.66 2.97 -9.47
CA SER A 89 9.42 4.35 -9.02
C SER A 89 8.54 4.47 -7.76
N ARG A 90 7.77 3.42 -7.47
CA ARG A 90 6.87 3.31 -6.31
C ARG A 90 7.46 2.46 -5.19
N GLY A 91 8.67 1.92 -5.38
CA GLY A 91 9.31 1.00 -4.43
C GLY A 91 8.66 -0.38 -4.39
N TYR A 92 7.97 -0.79 -5.46
CA TYR A 92 7.40 -2.13 -5.58
C TYR A 92 8.38 -3.06 -6.27
N PHE A 93 8.44 -4.29 -5.77
CA PHE A 93 9.04 -5.39 -6.51
C PHE A 93 8.09 -5.78 -7.64
N PHE A 94 8.64 -5.87 -8.85
CA PHE A 94 7.89 -6.25 -10.05
C PHE A 94 8.55 -7.45 -10.70
N PHE A 95 7.75 -8.48 -10.95
CA PHE A 95 8.15 -9.63 -11.74
C PHE A 95 7.09 -9.88 -12.79
N MET A 96 7.54 -10.07 -14.03
CA MET A 96 6.68 -10.46 -15.14
C MET A 96 7.41 -11.49 -15.98
N ASN A 97 6.69 -12.55 -16.32
CA ASN A 97 7.16 -13.60 -17.21
C ASN A 97 6.07 -13.84 -18.25
N TYR A 98 6.45 -14.01 -19.51
CA TYR A 98 5.51 -14.27 -20.57
C TYR A 98 6.19 -15.04 -21.69
N THR A 99 5.46 -15.98 -22.29
CA THR A 99 5.84 -16.59 -23.54
C THR A 99 4.89 -16.11 -24.62
N ILE A 100 5.45 -15.57 -25.70
CA ILE A 100 4.69 -15.07 -26.84
C ILE A 100 4.40 -16.23 -27.78
N SER A 101 3.12 -16.47 -28.08
CA SER A 101 2.70 -17.41 -29.13
C SER A 101 1.68 -16.73 -30.05
N GLY A 102 2.16 -16.12 -31.13
CA GLY A 102 1.33 -15.31 -32.02
C GLY A 102 0.93 -14.00 -31.36
N CYS A 103 -0.38 -13.73 -31.28
CA CYS A 103 -0.97 -12.52 -30.70
C CYS A 103 -1.46 -12.69 -29.25
N ASP A 104 -0.97 -13.72 -28.55
CA ASP A 104 -1.43 -14.08 -27.22
C ASP A 104 -0.24 -14.38 -26.30
N ALA A 105 -0.32 -13.93 -25.04
CA ALA A 105 0.62 -14.23 -23.98
C ALA A 105 0.15 -15.46 -23.18
N GLN A 106 0.29 -16.65 -23.76
CA GLN A 106 -0.23 -17.91 -23.18
C GLN A 106 0.25 -18.23 -21.75
N SER A 107 1.42 -17.73 -21.36
CA SER A 107 1.99 -17.92 -20.02
C SER A 107 2.33 -16.58 -19.38
N PHE A 108 1.37 -15.66 -19.39
CA PHE A 108 1.49 -14.40 -18.69
C PHE A 108 1.43 -14.60 -17.18
N GLY A 109 2.59 -14.53 -16.55
CA GLY A 109 2.81 -14.44 -15.12
C GLY A 109 3.14 -13.01 -14.70
N LEU A 110 2.42 -12.48 -13.72
CA LEU A 110 2.64 -11.14 -13.18
C LEU A 110 2.65 -11.20 -11.65
N MET A 111 3.58 -10.47 -11.05
CA MET A 111 3.67 -10.28 -9.61
C MET A 111 4.11 -8.86 -9.28
N ILE A 112 3.41 -8.26 -8.33
CA ILE A 112 3.78 -7.01 -7.69
C ILE A 112 3.79 -7.26 -6.19
N ALA A 113 4.92 -6.98 -5.55
CA ALA A 113 5.06 -7.09 -4.10
C ALA A 113 5.53 -5.77 -3.51
N SER A 114 5.02 -5.45 -2.33
CA SER A 114 5.40 -4.31 -1.51
C SER A 114 5.54 -4.77 -0.06
N GLU A 115 5.98 -3.88 0.82
CA GLU A 115 5.98 -4.13 2.27
C GLU A 115 4.58 -4.43 2.85
N LYS A 116 3.52 -4.05 2.12
CA LYS A 116 2.13 -4.17 2.59
C LYS A 116 1.46 -5.46 2.14
N GLY A 117 1.99 -6.10 1.11
CA GLY A 117 1.41 -7.32 0.55
C GLY A 117 1.91 -7.62 -0.86
N MET A 118 1.32 -8.66 -1.42
CA MET A 118 1.70 -9.23 -2.70
C MET A 118 0.46 -9.53 -3.52
N LEU A 119 0.51 -9.19 -4.80
CA LEU A 119 -0.50 -9.49 -5.80
C LEU A 119 0.18 -10.26 -6.92
N TYR A 120 -0.36 -11.41 -7.27
CA TYR A 120 0.21 -12.26 -8.31
C TYR A 120 -0.87 -12.94 -9.12
N ARG A 121 -0.52 -13.30 -10.35
CA ARG A 121 -1.34 -14.08 -11.28
C ARG A 121 -0.42 -15.02 -12.04
N ASN A 122 -0.75 -16.31 -12.06
CA ASN A 122 -0.01 -17.35 -12.81
C ASN A 122 1.50 -17.38 -12.50
N VAL A 123 1.87 -17.07 -11.26
CA VAL A 123 3.24 -17.08 -10.75
C VAL A 123 3.21 -17.66 -9.35
N ASP A 124 4.17 -18.53 -9.03
CA ASP A 124 4.38 -19.00 -7.67
C ASP A 124 5.33 -18.04 -6.93
N PRO A 125 4.86 -17.32 -5.89
CA PRO A 125 5.71 -16.43 -5.11
C PRO A 125 6.80 -17.13 -4.30
N ASP A 126 6.58 -18.37 -3.88
CA ASP A 126 7.52 -19.08 -3.02
C ASP A 126 8.79 -19.47 -3.79
N GLU A 127 8.68 -19.62 -5.11
CA GLU A 127 9.81 -19.86 -6.01
C GLU A 127 10.61 -18.58 -6.31
N LEU A 128 9.97 -17.41 -6.28
CA LEU A 128 10.59 -16.14 -6.67
C LEU A 128 11.23 -15.39 -5.50
N ILE A 129 10.60 -15.46 -4.33
CA ILE A 129 11.13 -14.85 -3.12
C ILE A 129 11.05 -15.88 -1.99
N PRO A 130 12.06 -16.75 -1.87
CA PRO A 130 12.02 -17.83 -0.89
C PRO A 130 11.95 -17.26 0.54
N GLY A 131 10.94 -17.68 1.30
CA GLY A 131 10.77 -17.34 2.72
C GLY A 131 9.84 -16.16 3.04
N ILE A 132 8.87 -15.85 2.16
CA ILE A 132 7.86 -14.78 2.39
C ILE A 132 6.64 -15.24 3.23
N ILE A 133 6.51 -16.53 3.54
CA ILE A 133 5.46 -17.08 4.43
C ILE A 133 6.00 -17.32 5.84
#